data_AF-A0A527ZCJ4-F1
#
_entry.id   AF-A0A527ZCJ4-F1
#
_cell.length_a   1.000
_cell.length_b   1.000
_cell.length_c   1.000
_cell.angle_alpha   90.00
_cell.angle_beta   90.00
_cell.angle_gamma   90.00
#
_symmetry.space_group_name_H-M   'P 1'
#
loop_
_entity.id
_entity.type
_entity.pdbx_description
1 polymer ?
#
loop_
_entity_poly.entity_id
_entity_poly.type
_entity_poly.pdbx_seq_one_letter_code
_entity_poly.pdbx_strand_id
1 'polypeptide(L)'
;GLWSVEMRDGRTGVRTTVRARALINAAGPWVNDIINRVAGQNSKRNVRLVKGSHIVVPKFWEGRQAYLVQNSDKRVIFINPYQN
;
A
#
# COMPACT_ATOMS: atom_id res chain seq x y z
N GLY A 1 -29.03 2.48 -9.51
CA GLY A 1 -29.08 3.41 -8.36
C GLY A 1 -27.77 4.17 -8.25
N LEU A 2 -27.74 5.29 -7.52
CA LEU A 2 -26.47 5.93 -7.12
C LEU A 2 -25.84 5.16 -5.97
N TRP A 3 -24.51 5.17 -5.88
CA TRP A 3 -23.79 4.74 -4.69
C TRP A 3 -24.07 5.69 -3.54
N SER A 4 -24.18 5.17 -2.32
CA SER A 4 -24.22 5.94 -1.07
C SER A 4 -23.05 5.50 -0.20
N VAL A 5 -22.19 6.44 0.19
CA VAL A 5 -20.96 6.16 0.95
C VAL A 5 -21.02 6.91 2.27
N GLU A 6 -20.98 6.17 3.38
CA GLU A 6 -20.79 6.72 4.72
C GLU A 6 -19.28 6.77 5.03
N MET A 7 -18.82 7.91 5.51
CA MET A 7 -17.44 8.13 5.92
C MET A 7 -17.41 8.67 7.34
N ARG A 8 -16.38 8.31 8.09
CA ARG A 8 -16.08 8.87 9.40
C ARG A 8 -14.73 9.56 9.34
N ASP A 9 -14.68 10.83 9.69
CA ASP A 9 -13.44 11.56 9.86
C ASP A 9 -12.61 10.90 10.99
N GLY A 10 -11.38 10.46 10.67
CA GLY A 10 -10.50 9.78 11.62
C GLY A 10 -9.96 10.67 12.74
N ARG A 11 -10.02 12.01 12.59
CA ARG A 11 -9.55 12.98 13.58
C ARG A 11 -10.68 13.48 14.47
N THR A 12 -11.81 13.81 13.87
CA THR A 12 -12.95 14.44 14.58
C THR A 12 -14.05 13.46 14.94
N GLY A 13 -14.13 12.32 14.26
CA GLY A 13 -15.18 11.33 14.44
C GLY A 13 -16.51 11.69 13.77
N VAL A 14 -16.63 12.86 13.15
CA VAL A 14 -17.84 13.30 12.42
C VAL A 14 -18.15 12.32 11.29
N ARG A 15 -19.44 11.98 11.14
CA ARG A 15 -19.93 11.15 10.04
C ARG A 15 -20.53 11.99 8.94
N THR A 16 -20.22 11.66 7.69
CA THR A 16 -20.79 12.28 6.50
C THR A 16 -21.24 11.21 5.53
N THR A 17 -22.25 11.53 4.71
CA THR A 17 -22.75 10.66 3.65
C THR A 17 -22.70 11.40 2.32
N VAL A 18 -22.16 10.75 1.30
CA VAL A 18 -22.12 11.29 -0.07
C VAL A 18 -22.76 10.31 -1.05
N ARG A 19 -23.33 10.85 -2.14
CA ARG A 19 -23.88 10.06 -3.24
C ARG A 19 -23.00 10.21 -4.48
N ALA A 20 -22.76 9.10 -5.17
CA ALA A 20 -21.88 9.09 -6.35
C ALA A 20 -22.43 8.21 -7.47
N ARG A 21 -22.11 8.56 -8.73
CA ARG A 21 -22.45 7.74 -9.90
C ARG A 21 -21.54 6.52 -10.05
N ALA A 22 -20.30 6.62 -9.57
CA ALA A 22 -19.31 5.56 -9.61
C ALA A 22 -18.51 5.54 -8.29
N LEU A 23 -17.98 4.36 -7.95
CA LEU A 23 -17.11 4.14 -6.80
C LEU A 23 -15.86 3.38 -7.25
N ILE A 24 -14.68 3.89 -6.88
CA ILE A 24 -13.39 3.24 -7.17
C ILE A 24 -12.77 2.79 -5.84
N ASN A 25 -12.42 1.52 -5.75
CA ASN A 25 -11.67 0.99 -4.62
C ASN A 25 -10.15 1.03 -4.93
N ALA A 26 -9.47 2.04 -4.40
CA ALA A 26 -8.02 2.23 -4.50
C ALA A 26 -7.31 2.04 -3.15
N ALA A 27 -7.86 1.20 -2.27
CA ALA A 27 -7.42 1.07 -0.88
C ALA A 27 -6.13 0.23 -0.67
N GLY A 28 -5.33 -0.03 -1.69
CA GLY A 28 -4.04 -0.74 -1.56
C GLY A 28 -4.16 -2.07 -0.80
N PRO A 29 -3.41 -2.29 0.31
CA PRO A 29 -3.49 -3.49 1.13
C PRO A 29 -4.88 -3.85 1.66
N TRP A 30 -5.79 -2.86 1.77
CA TRP A 30 -7.13 -3.01 2.32
C TRP A 30 -8.21 -3.25 1.26
N VAL A 31 -7.84 -3.43 -0.02
CA VAL A 31 -8.82 -3.59 -1.12
C VAL A 31 -9.81 -4.72 -0.87
N ASN A 32 -9.35 -5.83 -0.30
CA ASN A 32 -10.19 -6.99 0.04
C ASN A 32 -11.15 -6.68 1.20
N ASP A 33 -10.71 -5.94 2.21
CA ASP A 33 -11.57 -5.52 3.33
C ASP A 33 -12.71 -4.63 2.85
N ILE A 34 -12.43 -3.72 1.92
CA ILE A 34 -13.46 -2.85 1.33
C ILE A 34 -14.46 -3.66 0.50
N ILE A 35 -14.00 -4.61 -0.33
CA ILE A 35 -14.89 -5.47 -1.12
C ILE A 35 -15.84 -6.27 -0.22
N ASN A 36 -15.29 -6.87 0.84
CA ASN A 36 -16.05 -7.70 1.77
C ASN A 36 -17.12 -6.89 2.54
N ARG A 37 -16.86 -5.60 2.81
CA ARG A 37 -17.77 -4.72 3.55
C ARG A 37 -18.83 -4.05 2.68
N VAL A 38 -18.49 -3.67 1.45
CA VAL A 38 -19.33 -2.80 0.61
C VAL A 38 -20.34 -3.58 -0.22
N ALA A 39 -20.04 -4.82 -0.60
CA ALA A 39 -20.67 -5.36 -1.80
C ALA A 39 -21.33 -6.74 -1.68
N GLY A 40 -21.20 -7.48 -0.57
CA GLY A 40 -21.67 -8.89 -0.51
C GLY A 40 -21.14 -9.75 -1.69
N GLN A 41 -20.12 -9.24 -2.38
CA GLN A 41 -19.58 -9.76 -3.61
C GLN A 41 -18.32 -10.49 -3.21
N ASN A 42 -18.38 -11.82 -3.31
CA ASN A 42 -17.21 -12.66 -3.14
C ASN A 42 -16.24 -12.37 -4.29
N SER A 43 -15.28 -11.47 -4.07
CA SER A 43 -14.13 -11.35 -4.96
C SER A 43 -13.41 -12.70 -4.97
N LYS A 44 -13.38 -13.35 -6.13
CA LYS A 44 -12.56 -14.56 -6.35
C LYS A 44 -11.06 -14.24 -6.43
N ARG A 45 -10.67 -12.96 -6.42
CA ARG A 45 -9.28 -12.52 -6.55
C ARG A 45 -8.72 -12.18 -5.17
N ASN A 46 -7.73 -12.96 -4.75
CA ASN A 46 -6.99 -12.73 -3.52
C ASN A 46 -5.79 -11.82 -3.78
N VAL A 47 -5.61 -10.82 -2.92
CA VAL A 47 -4.36 -10.06 -2.85
C VAL A 47 -3.41 -10.77 -1.90
N ARG A 48 -2.18 -11.03 -2.38
CA ARG A 48 -1.10 -11.52 -1.53
C ARG A 48 -0.34 -10.34 -0.95
N LEU A 49 -0.43 -10.15 0.36
CA LEU A 49 0.40 -9.18 1.07
C LEU A 49 1.80 -9.75 1.26
N VAL A 50 2.81 -9.05 0.75
CA VAL A 50 4.23 -9.41 0.89
C VAL A 50 4.95 -8.29 1.61
N LYS A 51 5.50 -8.59 2.79
CA LYS A 51 6.26 -7.63 3.58
C LYS A 51 7.66 -7.44 3.00
N GLY A 52 8.07 -6.18 2.88
CA GLY A 52 9.47 -5.76 2.70
C GLY A 52 9.92 -4.92 3.88
N SER A 53 11.22 -4.90 4.18
CA SER A 53 11.80 -4.07 5.24
C SER A 53 13.14 -3.50 4.79
N HIS A 54 13.55 -2.38 5.40
CA HIS A 54 14.79 -1.68 5.09
C HIS A 54 15.50 -1.32 6.40
N ILE A 55 16.83 -1.25 6.37
CA ILE A 55 17.66 -0.71 7.45
C ILE A 55 18.45 0.49 6.92
N VAL A 56 18.82 1.40 7.82
CA VAL A 56 19.65 2.58 7.51
C VAL A 56 20.93 2.48 8.33
N VAL A 57 22.07 2.66 7.65
CA VAL A 57 23.42 2.61 8.23
C VAL A 57 24.28 3.73 7.64
N PRO A 58 25.38 4.14 8.30
CA PRO A 58 26.33 5.08 7.73
C PRO A 58 26.87 4.61 6.37
N LYS A 59 27.03 5.54 5.43
CA LYS A 59 27.57 5.25 4.10
C LYS A 59 29.05 4.87 4.19
N PHE A 60 29.42 3.78 3.53
CA PHE A 60 30.76 3.17 3.63
C PHE A 60 31.56 3.23 2.31
N TRP A 61 31.10 4.01 1.33
CA TRP A 61 31.76 4.16 0.02
C TRP A 61 31.75 5.61 -0.46
N GLU A 62 32.63 5.93 -1.41
CA GLU A 62 32.69 7.23 -2.09
C GLU A 62 31.83 7.26 -3.36
N GLY A 63 31.29 8.43 -3.70
CA GLY A 63 30.47 8.63 -4.89
C GLY A 63 28.95 8.53 -4.66
N ARG A 64 28.18 8.70 -5.74
CA ARG A 64 26.70 8.82 -5.72
C ARG A 64 25.97 7.56 -6.16
N GLN A 65 26.72 6.54 -6.56
CA GLN A 65 26.17 5.28 -7.07
C GLN A 65 25.52 4.46 -5.95
N ALA A 66 24.53 3.66 -6.36
CA ALA A 66 23.97 2.57 -5.58
C ALA A 66 24.63 1.24 -5.96
N TYR A 67 24.46 0.22 -5.11
CA TYR A 67 24.84 -1.15 -5.41
C TYR A 67 23.62 -2.05 -5.54
N LEU A 68 23.73 -3.04 -6.42
CA LEU A 68 22.86 -4.20 -6.49
C LEU A 68 23.68 -5.41 -6.11
N VAL A 69 23.25 -6.12 -5.07
CA VAL A 69 23.88 -7.36 -4.61
C VAL A 69 22.96 -8.52 -4.94
N GLN A 70 23.49 -9.54 -5.60
CA GLN A 70 22.76 -10.79 -5.86
C GLN A 70 22.93 -11.70 -4.65
N ASN A 71 21.82 -12.01 -3.97
CA ASN A 71 21.82 -12.94 -2.85
C ASN A 71 21.77 -14.39 -3.36
N SER A 72 22.26 -15.35 -2.56
CA SER A 72 22.29 -16.77 -2.91
C SER A 72 20.90 -17.37 -3.16
N ASP A 73 19.84 -16.77 -2.59
CA ASP A 73 18.45 -17.14 -2.82
C ASP A 73 17.83 -16.54 -4.10
N LYS A 74 18.67 -16.01 -5.00
CA LYS A 74 18.30 -15.38 -6.28
C LYS A 74 17.54 -14.05 -6.15
N ARG A 75 17.36 -13.51 -4.94
CA ARG A 75 16.85 -12.14 -4.76
C ARG A 75 17.96 -11.12 -4.94
N VAL A 76 17.56 -9.88 -5.20
CA VAL A 76 18.47 -8.73 -5.25
C VAL A 76 18.29 -7.88 -4.00
N ILE A 77 19.39 -7.34 -3.49
CA ILE A 77 19.41 -6.34 -2.41
C ILE A 77 19.93 -5.04 -3.00
N PHE A 78 19.18 -3.96 -2.79
CA PHE A 78 19.61 -2.62 -3.18
C PHE A 78 20.25 -1.93 -1.99
N ILE A 79 21.45 -1.39 -2.19
CA ILE A 79 22.13 -0.51 -1.24
C ILE A 79 22.18 0.86 -1.89
N ASN A 80 21.29 1.74 -1.44
CA ASN A 80 21.13 3.07 -2.02
C ASN A 80 21.74 4.11 -1.07
N PRO A 81 22.43 5.15 -1.58
CA PRO A 81 22.71 6.32 -0.77
C PRO A 81 21.39 6.93 -0.30
N TYR A 82 21.33 7.32 0.97
CA TYR A 82 20.14 7.86 1.60
C TYR A 82 20.52 9.11 2.38
N GLN A 83 19.86 10.23 2.06
CA GLN A 83 20.21 11.58 2.52
C GLN A 83 21.62 12.03 2.03
N ASN A 84 22.11 13.16 2.54
CA ASN A 84 23.35 13.82 2.09
C ASN A 84 24.60 13.20 2.70
#